data_AF-A0A1E9EPD9-F1
#
_entry.id   AF-A0A1E9EPD9-F1
#
_cell.length_a   1.000
_cell.length_b   1.000
_cell.length_c   1.000
_cell.angle_alpha   90.00
_cell.angle_beta   90.00
_cell.angle_gamma   90.00
#
_symmetry.space_group_name_H-M   'P 1'
#
loop_
_entity.id
_entity.type
_entity.pdbx_description
1 polymer ?
#
loop_
_entity_poly.entity_id
_entity_poly.type
_entity_poly.pdbx_seq_one_letter_code
_entity_poly.pdbx_strand_id
1 'polypeptide(L)'
;MKEENNNLPEAIFGRKGGITYDEKELTEYMLNLLNHTGEWNKFESNLGEIDFFYDDYSEPVFDKEGDPDISKTMILNESKSSVYSELCYNLKSLFKEWIQKIRILKRYRQEYFENKFKKNNLFFTFNYTKTLEKLYNIPLENILHIHGTLPKDLIFGHNLKLEDIEIESKNIGIEYSGLEHVIYDCKNIFRKKIDEIIKKYEFFFDKIQKYNVEKVYIYGFSFSEIDLPYLSEIIKNTPNNIVWEITFHNKNDKEIFFKKLRRLGIKKKNIKLLQL
;
A
#
# COMPACT_ATOMS: atom_id res chain seq x y z
N MET A 1 23.85 8.73 -13.98
CA MET A 1 22.42 9.09 -13.84
C MET A 1 21.74 8.60 -15.10
N LYS A 2 20.98 7.51 -15.02
CA LYS A 2 20.04 7.18 -16.10
C LYS A 2 18.88 8.14 -15.92
N GLU A 3 18.44 8.80 -16.97
CA GLU A 3 17.16 9.52 -16.97
C GLU A 3 16.10 8.53 -16.50
N GLU A 4 15.46 8.85 -15.38
CA GLU A 4 14.37 8.07 -14.82
C GLU A 4 13.17 8.27 -15.73
N ASN A 5 12.84 7.24 -16.51
CA ASN A 5 11.66 7.26 -17.36
C ASN A 5 10.43 7.07 -16.48
N ASN A 6 9.88 8.17 -15.95
CA ASN A 6 8.65 8.19 -15.16
C ASN A 6 7.39 8.13 -16.02
N ASN A 7 7.55 7.92 -17.33
CA ASN A 7 6.44 7.88 -18.27
C ASN A 7 5.54 6.67 -17.97
N LEU A 8 4.24 6.89 -18.12
CA LEU A 8 3.26 5.80 -18.07
C LEU A 8 3.54 4.79 -19.19
N PRO A 9 3.31 3.48 -18.95
CA PRO A 9 3.40 2.47 -20.00
C PRO A 9 2.49 2.80 -21.19
N GLU A 10 2.97 2.59 -22.42
CA GLU A 10 2.19 2.90 -23.61
C GLU A 10 1.09 1.85 -23.83
N ALA A 11 -0.12 2.32 -24.14
CA ALA A 11 -1.27 1.45 -24.33
C ALA A 11 -1.24 0.78 -25.72
N ILE A 12 -1.42 -0.54 -25.74
CA ILE A 12 -1.51 -1.35 -26.96
C ILE A 12 -2.98 -1.70 -27.21
N PHE A 13 -3.51 -1.19 -28.33
CA PHE A 13 -4.90 -1.39 -28.73
C PHE A 13 -5.08 -2.66 -29.58
N GLY A 14 -5.83 -3.63 -29.06
CA GLY A 14 -6.19 -4.86 -29.73
C GLY A 14 -7.33 -4.68 -30.74
N ARG A 15 -7.43 -5.60 -31.72
CA ARG A 15 -8.41 -5.57 -32.82
C ARG A 15 -9.89 -5.57 -32.40
N LYS A 16 -10.21 -5.85 -31.13
CA LYS A 16 -11.58 -5.88 -30.57
C LYS A 16 -11.83 -4.81 -29.50
N GLY A 17 -11.00 -3.76 -29.45
CA GLY A 17 -11.10 -2.71 -28.43
C GLY A 17 -10.55 -3.12 -27.05
N GLY A 18 -9.85 -4.26 -26.96
CA GLY A 18 -9.11 -4.61 -25.75
C GLY A 18 -7.87 -3.72 -25.62
N ILE A 19 -7.60 -3.24 -24.42
CA ILE A 19 -6.40 -2.46 -24.09
C ILE A 19 -5.47 -3.38 -23.30
N THR A 20 -4.19 -3.38 -23.67
CA THR A 20 -3.14 -4.16 -22.99
C THR A 20 -1.87 -3.33 -22.91
N TYR A 21 -0.91 -3.76 -22.10
CA TYR A 21 0.40 -3.10 -21.97
C TYR A 21 1.51 -4.10 -22.23
N ASP A 22 2.66 -3.61 -22.68
CA ASP A 22 3.87 -4.41 -22.68
C ASP A 22 4.25 -4.78 -21.23
N GLU A 23 4.52 -6.07 -20.99
CA GLU A 23 4.79 -6.57 -19.63
C GLU A 23 6.05 -5.94 -19.03
N LYS A 24 7.06 -5.63 -19.87
CA LYS A 24 8.31 -5.03 -19.42
C LYS A 24 8.09 -3.58 -19.02
N GLU A 25 7.38 -2.79 -19.83
CA GLU A 25 7.05 -1.40 -19.48
C GLU A 25 6.20 -1.31 -18.21
N LEU A 26 5.17 -2.15 -18.09
CA LEU A 26 4.34 -2.19 -16.88
C LEU A 26 5.16 -2.58 -15.64
N THR A 27 6.09 -3.54 -15.79
CA THR A 27 7.00 -3.94 -14.73
C THR A 27 7.98 -2.83 -14.36
N GLU A 28 8.54 -2.13 -15.34
CA GLU A 28 9.44 -0.99 -15.12
C GLU A 28 8.71 0.15 -14.40
N TYR A 29 7.49 0.49 -14.82
CA TYR A 29 6.66 1.48 -14.15
C TYR A 29 6.32 1.08 -12.71
N MET A 30 5.91 -0.18 -12.50
CA MET A 30 5.68 -0.72 -11.15
C MET A 30 6.96 -0.69 -10.30
N LEU A 31 8.12 -0.97 -10.89
CA LEU A 31 9.41 -0.84 -10.22
C LEU A 31 9.75 0.62 -9.93
N ASN A 32 9.35 1.58 -10.75
CA ASN A 32 9.53 3.01 -10.46
C ASN A 32 8.66 3.46 -9.28
N LEU A 33 7.40 3.02 -9.24
CA LEU A 33 6.54 3.21 -8.06
C LEU A 33 7.16 2.60 -6.78
N LEU A 34 7.92 1.51 -6.92
CA LEU A 34 8.69 0.91 -5.83
C LEU A 34 10.00 1.66 -5.52
N ASN A 35 10.65 2.24 -6.53
CA ASN A 35 12.04 2.70 -6.49
C ASN A 35 12.25 4.21 -6.56
N HIS A 36 11.22 5.05 -6.64
CA HIS A 36 11.40 6.52 -6.63
C HIS A 36 12.33 7.01 -5.51
N THR A 37 12.51 6.24 -4.43
CA THR A 37 13.55 6.49 -3.42
C THR A 37 14.36 5.27 -2.96
N GLY A 38 14.19 4.10 -3.58
CA GLY A 38 14.76 2.83 -3.10
C GLY A 38 14.20 2.35 -1.75
N GLU A 39 13.07 2.92 -1.29
CA GLU A 39 12.45 2.58 -0.01
C GLU A 39 11.06 1.96 -0.22
N TRP A 40 10.94 0.66 0.09
CA TRP A 40 9.68 -0.10 0.01
C TRP A 40 8.51 0.55 0.78
N ASN A 41 8.80 1.36 1.79
CA ASN A 41 7.79 2.03 2.62
C ASN A 41 6.98 3.11 1.86
N LYS A 42 7.43 3.56 0.68
CA LYS A 42 6.73 4.58 -0.14
C LYS A 42 5.86 3.99 -1.24
N PHE A 43 5.99 2.70 -1.53
CA PHE A 43 5.24 2.05 -2.59
C PHE A 43 3.73 2.35 -2.52
N GLU A 44 3.16 2.26 -1.32
CA GLU A 44 1.73 2.44 -1.13
C GLU A 44 1.27 3.90 -1.17
N SER A 45 2.12 4.85 -0.77
CA SER A 45 1.82 6.28 -0.97
C SER A 45 1.90 6.65 -2.45
N ASN A 46 2.90 6.12 -3.16
CA ASN A 46 3.08 6.36 -4.59
C ASN A 46 1.88 5.85 -5.41
N LEU A 47 1.24 4.75 -5.00
CA LEU A 47 -0.02 4.29 -5.61
C LEU A 47 -1.18 5.30 -5.47
N GLY A 48 -1.19 6.13 -4.43
CA GLY A 48 -2.19 7.20 -4.25
C GLY A 48 -1.84 8.52 -4.93
N GLU A 49 -0.59 8.63 -5.38
CA GLU A 49 0.01 9.78 -6.05
C GLU A 49 0.37 9.45 -7.51
N ILE A 50 -0.23 8.39 -8.09
CA ILE A 50 -0.06 8.09 -9.51
C ILE A 50 -0.44 9.34 -10.29
N ASP A 51 0.55 9.84 -11.03
CA ASP A 51 0.39 11.02 -11.86
C ASP A 51 -0.31 10.62 -13.16
N PHE A 52 -1.62 10.88 -13.23
CA PHE A 52 -2.41 10.68 -14.45
C PHE A 52 -2.18 11.82 -15.46
N PHE A 53 -1.41 12.84 -15.11
CA PHE A 53 -1.26 14.10 -15.83
C PHE A 53 0.09 14.22 -16.55
N TYR A 54 0.83 13.11 -16.67
CA TYR A 54 2.21 13.10 -17.19
C TYR A 54 2.26 13.34 -18.71
N ASP A 55 2.37 14.63 -19.04
CA ASP A 55 2.96 15.32 -20.20
C ASP A 55 2.43 15.11 -21.64
N ASP A 56 2.25 16.25 -22.32
CA ASP A 56 1.91 16.53 -23.74
C ASP A 56 0.47 16.31 -24.27
N TYR A 57 -0.46 15.73 -23.50
CA TYR A 57 -1.79 15.37 -24.03
C TYR A 57 -2.98 16.07 -23.41
N SER A 58 -2.76 17.07 -22.56
CA SER A 58 -3.80 17.81 -21.85
C SER A 58 -3.67 19.30 -22.08
N GLU A 59 -3.50 19.73 -23.33
CA GLU A 59 -3.89 21.09 -23.66
C GLU A 59 -5.41 21.11 -23.83
N PRO A 60 -6.12 22.03 -23.16
CA PRO A 60 -7.54 22.19 -23.41
C PRO A 60 -7.70 22.54 -24.89
N VAL A 61 -8.68 21.92 -25.54
CA VAL A 61 -8.97 22.25 -26.93
C VAL A 61 -9.55 23.66 -26.92
N PHE A 62 -8.96 24.59 -27.66
CA PHE A 62 -9.52 25.93 -27.83
C PHE A 62 -10.43 25.98 -29.06
N ASP A 63 -11.50 26.76 -28.98
CA ASP A 63 -12.33 27.06 -30.14
C ASP A 63 -11.69 28.13 -31.05
N LYS A 64 -12.45 28.61 -32.02
CA LYS A 64 -11.96 29.61 -32.99
C LYS A 64 -11.77 31.00 -32.37
N GLU A 65 -12.37 31.26 -31.23
CA GLU A 65 -12.33 32.52 -30.48
C GLU A 65 -11.21 32.52 -29.45
N GLY A 66 -10.58 31.36 -29.23
CA GLY A 66 -9.50 31.16 -28.26
C GLY A 66 -10.01 30.81 -26.87
N ASP A 67 -11.30 30.48 -26.72
CA ASP A 67 -11.88 30.03 -25.48
C ASP A 67 -11.80 28.49 -25.36
N PRO A 68 -11.64 27.93 -24.14
CA PRO A 68 -11.63 26.48 -23.94
C PRO A 68 -12.94 25.80 -24.36
N ASP A 69 -12.86 24.90 -25.35
CA ASP A 69 -13.90 23.98 -25.76
C ASP A 69 -13.90 22.74 -24.85
N ILE A 70 -14.66 22.84 -23.77
CA ILE A 70 -14.83 21.78 -22.77
C ILE A 70 -15.38 20.50 -23.40
N SER A 71 -16.30 20.62 -24.37
CA SER A 71 -16.96 19.45 -24.97
C SER A 71 -15.98 18.64 -25.81
N LYS A 72 -15.16 19.29 -26.64
CA LYS A 72 -14.12 18.59 -27.41
C LYS A 72 -13.04 18.02 -26.50
N THR A 73 -12.63 18.75 -25.47
CA THR A 73 -11.67 18.27 -24.48
C THR A 73 -12.17 16.99 -23.81
N MET A 74 -13.44 16.96 -23.39
CA MET A 74 -14.07 15.79 -22.80
C MET A 74 -14.09 14.58 -23.74
N ILE A 75 -14.47 14.75 -25.01
CA ILE A 75 -14.51 13.66 -26.00
C ILE A 75 -13.11 13.07 -26.23
N LEU A 76 -12.07 13.92 -26.29
CA LEU A 76 -10.70 13.43 -26.44
C LEU A 76 -10.25 12.64 -25.21
N ASN A 77 -10.61 13.14 -24.02
CA ASN A 77 -10.26 12.52 -22.75
C ASN A 77 -11.03 11.22 -22.47
N GLU A 78 -12.24 11.03 -23.01
CA GLU A 78 -13.03 9.81 -22.82
C GLU A 78 -12.29 8.55 -23.29
N SER A 79 -11.62 8.61 -24.45
CA SER A 79 -10.78 7.51 -24.94
C SER A 79 -9.63 7.17 -23.99
N LYS A 80 -9.05 8.19 -23.33
CA LYS A 80 -7.94 8.05 -22.38
C LYS A 80 -8.41 7.46 -21.05
N SER A 81 -9.65 7.74 -20.64
CA SER A 81 -10.26 7.15 -19.45
C SER A 81 -10.18 5.62 -19.46
N SER A 82 -10.47 5.00 -20.61
CA SER A 82 -10.35 3.54 -20.76
C SER A 82 -8.91 3.03 -20.60
N VAL A 83 -7.94 3.80 -21.06
CA VAL A 83 -6.50 3.50 -20.92
C VAL A 83 -6.10 3.54 -19.45
N TYR A 84 -6.32 4.65 -18.74
CA TYR A 84 -5.92 4.76 -17.33
C TYR A 84 -6.59 3.70 -16.45
N SER A 85 -7.87 3.42 -16.69
CA SER A 85 -8.59 2.37 -15.96
C SER A 85 -7.90 1.02 -16.12
N GLU A 86 -7.61 0.63 -17.36
CA GLU A 86 -6.93 -0.63 -17.67
C GLU A 86 -5.52 -0.69 -17.06
N LEU A 87 -4.76 0.42 -17.07
CA LEU A 87 -3.46 0.50 -16.40
C LEU A 87 -3.56 0.15 -14.91
N CYS A 88 -4.50 0.77 -14.19
CA CYS A 88 -4.68 0.54 -12.75
C CYS A 88 -5.06 -0.92 -12.44
N TYR A 89 -5.91 -1.55 -13.27
CA TYR A 89 -6.22 -2.98 -13.16
C TYR A 89 -5.00 -3.86 -13.44
N ASN A 90 -4.22 -3.55 -14.47
CA ASN A 90 -3.02 -4.30 -14.82
C ASN A 90 -1.94 -4.20 -13.74
N LEU A 91 -1.71 -3.02 -13.16
CA LEU A 91 -0.82 -2.84 -12.00
C LEU A 91 -1.26 -3.69 -10.80
N LYS A 92 -2.58 -3.73 -10.55
CA LYS A 92 -3.13 -4.55 -9.46
C LYS A 92 -2.93 -6.04 -9.69
N SER A 93 -3.12 -6.50 -10.93
CA SER A 93 -2.86 -7.89 -11.33
C SER A 93 -1.37 -8.23 -11.24
N LEU A 94 -0.50 -7.35 -11.77
CA LEU A 94 0.95 -7.54 -11.76
C LEU A 94 1.49 -7.67 -10.33
N PHE A 95 1.02 -6.85 -9.39
CA PHE A 95 1.38 -7.00 -7.97
C PHE A 95 0.99 -8.37 -7.42
N LYS A 96 -0.22 -8.84 -7.72
CA LYS A 96 -0.71 -10.15 -7.27
C LYS A 96 0.15 -11.28 -7.85
N GLU A 97 0.46 -11.23 -9.13
CA GLU A 97 1.32 -12.20 -9.81
C GLU A 97 2.74 -12.20 -9.25
N TRP A 98 3.30 -11.01 -9.00
CA TRP A 98 4.61 -10.89 -8.38
C TRP A 98 4.64 -11.55 -7.00
N ILE A 99 3.68 -11.26 -6.12
CA ILE A 99 3.57 -11.92 -4.81
C ILE A 99 3.44 -13.44 -4.96
N GLN A 100 2.71 -13.94 -5.96
CA GLN A 100 2.59 -15.38 -6.23
C GLN A 100 3.93 -16.02 -6.64
N LYS A 101 4.76 -15.30 -7.39
CA LYS A 101 6.08 -15.76 -7.87
C LYS A 101 7.15 -15.75 -6.75
N ILE A 102 6.93 -15.06 -5.63
CA ILE A 102 7.90 -15.00 -4.51
C ILE A 102 8.12 -16.40 -3.89
N ARG A 103 9.35 -16.89 -4.00
CA ARG A 103 9.77 -18.17 -3.39
C ARG A 103 10.24 -17.97 -1.96
N ILE A 104 9.55 -18.61 -1.03
CA ILE A 104 9.96 -18.64 0.39
C ILE A 104 10.99 -19.76 0.58
N LEU A 105 12.27 -19.40 0.61
CA LEU A 105 13.39 -20.33 0.70
C LEU A 105 13.90 -20.45 2.15
N LYS A 106 14.12 -21.70 2.59
CA LYS A 106 14.64 -22.00 3.95
C LYS A 106 15.95 -21.29 4.29
N ARG A 107 16.81 -21.02 3.30
CA ARG A 107 18.08 -20.31 3.49
C ARG A 107 17.95 -18.87 4.01
N TYR A 108 16.76 -18.25 3.87
CA TYR A 108 16.48 -16.91 4.39
C TYR A 108 15.88 -16.93 5.80
N ARG A 109 15.70 -18.11 6.40
CA ARG A 109 15.28 -18.24 7.78
C ARG A 109 16.37 -17.67 8.68
N GLN A 110 15.99 -16.76 9.58
CA GLN A 110 16.91 -16.17 10.55
C GLN A 110 16.77 -16.84 11.92
N GLU A 111 17.90 -17.29 12.47
CA GLU A 111 17.98 -17.94 13.79
C GLU A 111 17.51 -17.03 14.94
N TYR A 112 17.74 -15.72 14.82
CA TYR A 112 17.29 -14.72 15.80
C TYR A 112 15.80 -14.85 16.16
N PHE A 113 14.97 -15.22 15.18
CA PHE A 113 13.53 -15.36 15.37
C PHE A 113 13.11 -16.73 15.89
N GLU A 114 13.93 -17.77 15.81
CA GLU A 114 13.54 -19.13 16.22
C GLU A 114 13.16 -19.21 17.70
N ASN A 115 13.91 -18.52 18.55
CA ASN A 115 13.67 -18.49 19.99
C ASN A 115 12.54 -17.53 20.38
N LYS A 116 12.14 -16.62 19.48
CA LYS A 116 11.11 -15.61 19.71
C LYS A 116 9.76 -15.99 19.15
N PHE A 117 9.72 -16.67 18.00
CA PHE A 117 8.49 -17.04 17.32
C PHE A 117 7.99 -18.40 17.82
N LYS A 118 7.37 -18.39 19.00
CA LYS A 118 6.77 -19.59 19.58
C LYS A 118 5.39 -19.82 18.97
N LYS A 119 5.01 -21.08 18.78
CA LYS A 119 3.73 -21.47 18.14
C LYS A 119 2.48 -20.95 18.86
N ASN A 120 2.58 -20.68 20.16
CA ASN A 120 1.48 -20.14 20.94
C ASN A 120 1.38 -18.62 20.89
N ASN A 121 2.38 -17.89 20.37
CA ASN A 121 2.32 -16.44 20.25
C ASN A 121 1.29 -16.00 19.20
N LEU A 122 0.75 -14.80 19.36
CA LEU A 122 -0.06 -14.15 18.34
C LEU A 122 0.82 -13.31 17.40
N PHE A 123 0.51 -13.39 16.11
CA PHE A 123 1.21 -12.69 15.04
C PHE A 123 0.24 -11.83 14.27
N PHE A 124 0.58 -10.56 14.13
CA PHE A 124 -0.07 -9.62 13.22
C PHE A 124 0.95 -9.27 12.15
N THR A 125 0.65 -9.55 10.89
CA THR A 125 1.60 -9.37 9.79
C THR A 125 1.02 -8.54 8.66
N PHE A 126 1.85 -7.61 8.20
CA PHE A 126 1.63 -6.76 7.00
C PHE A 126 2.22 -7.40 5.74
N ASN A 127 2.92 -8.54 5.87
CA ASN A 127 3.50 -9.25 4.75
C ASN A 127 2.41 -9.96 3.95
N TYR A 128 2.53 -9.92 2.62
CA TYR A 128 1.61 -10.61 1.71
C TYR A 128 1.91 -12.13 1.59
N THR A 129 3.10 -12.56 2.03
CA THR A 129 3.61 -13.92 1.87
C THR A 129 3.47 -14.77 3.14
N LYS A 130 3.39 -16.09 2.97
CA LYS A 130 3.25 -17.07 4.07
C LYS A 130 4.58 -17.40 4.77
N THR A 131 5.35 -16.36 5.11
CA THR A 131 6.71 -16.50 5.65
C THR A 131 6.71 -17.13 7.04
N LEU A 132 5.80 -16.69 7.91
CA LEU A 132 5.65 -17.22 9.28
C LEU A 132 5.26 -18.70 9.27
N GLU A 133 4.37 -19.09 8.36
CA GLU A 133 3.90 -20.44 8.21
C GLU A 133 4.98 -21.35 7.62
N LYS A 134 5.61 -20.95 6.51
CA LYS A 134 6.54 -21.82 5.77
C LYS A 134 7.93 -21.90 6.39
N LEU A 135 8.44 -20.80 6.98
CA LEU A 135 9.77 -20.80 7.60
C LEU A 135 9.72 -21.08 9.09
N TYR A 136 8.71 -20.57 9.80
CA TYR A 136 8.66 -20.65 11.26
C TYR A 136 7.61 -21.64 11.78
N ASN A 137 6.85 -22.28 10.89
CA ASN A 137 5.81 -23.26 11.24
C ASN A 137 4.80 -22.72 12.27
N ILE A 138 4.46 -21.44 12.15
CA ILE A 138 3.46 -20.79 13.00
C ILE A 138 2.06 -21.21 12.53
N PRO A 139 1.18 -21.66 13.44
CA PRO A 139 -0.18 -22.04 13.09
C PRO A 139 -1.01 -20.85 12.57
N LEU A 140 -1.83 -21.07 11.55
CA LEU A 140 -2.63 -20.03 10.89
C LEU A 140 -3.62 -19.34 11.84
N GLU A 141 -4.17 -20.08 12.81
CA GLU A 141 -5.09 -19.55 13.83
C GLU A 141 -4.46 -18.49 14.73
N ASN A 142 -3.12 -18.40 14.72
CA ASN A 142 -2.35 -17.44 15.48
C ASN A 142 -1.78 -16.30 14.61
N ILE A 143 -2.08 -16.28 13.31
CA ILE A 143 -1.60 -15.26 12.38
C ILE A 143 -2.78 -14.50 11.80
N LEU A 144 -2.75 -13.18 11.91
CA LEU A 144 -3.56 -12.30 11.10
C LEU A 144 -2.71 -11.68 9.99
N HIS A 145 -3.01 -12.04 8.75
CA HIS A 145 -2.55 -11.33 7.55
C HIS A 145 -3.50 -10.16 7.28
N ILE A 146 -3.20 -8.97 7.82
CA ILE A 146 -4.11 -7.82 7.72
C ILE A 146 -4.34 -7.41 6.27
N HIS A 147 -3.29 -7.52 5.46
CA HIS A 147 -3.30 -7.23 4.02
C HIS A 147 -3.76 -8.41 3.15
N GLY A 148 -4.25 -9.49 3.78
CA GLY A 148 -4.59 -10.72 3.08
C GLY A 148 -3.36 -11.50 2.60
N THR A 149 -3.62 -12.69 2.07
CA THR A 149 -2.58 -13.57 1.52
C THR A 149 -3.20 -14.49 0.48
N LEU A 150 -2.42 -14.86 -0.54
CA LEU A 150 -2.89 -15.75 -1.60
C LEU A 150 -3.30 -17.14 -1.07
N PRO A 151 -4.35 -17.76 -1.62
CA PRO A 151 -5.10 -17.37 -2.83
C PRO A 151 -6.25 -16.36 -2.59
N LYS A 152 -6.43 -15.85 -1.37
CA LYS A 152 -7.42 -14.80 -1.09
C LYS A 152 -6.94 -13.44 -1.63
N ASP A 153 -7.82 -12.45 -1.60
CA ASP A 153 -7.50 -11.10 -2.06
C ASP A 153 -6.38 -10.46 -1.23
N LEU A 154 -5.54 -9.68 -1.93
CA LEU A 154 -4.52 -8.83 -1.36
C LEU A 154 -5.09 -7.42 -1.20
N ILE A 155 -4.72 -6.77 -0.10
CA ILE A 155 -5.12 -5.42 0.25
C ILE A 155 -3.86 -4.59 0.37
N PHE A 156 -3.66 -3.67 -0.58
CA PHE A 156 -2.48 -2.81 -0.66
C PHE A 156 -2.85 -1.47 -1.28
N GLY A 157 -1.99 -0.48 -1.07
CA GLY A 157 -2.19 0.90 -1.53
C GLY A 157 -2.46 1.87 -0.38
N HIS A 158 -3.09 3.00 -0.67
CA HIS A 158 -3.15 4.15 0.24
C HIS A 158 -4.36 4.14 1.17
N ASN A 159 -4.33 5.01 2.18
CA ASN A 159 -5.45 5.22 3.12
C ASN A 159 -6.15 6.58 2.94
N LEU A 160 -6.02 7.22 1.76
CA LEU A 160 -6.78 8.43 1.42
C LEU A 160 -8.28 8.25 1.73
N LYS A 161 -8.90 9.32 2.23
CA LYS A 161 -10.34 9.32 2.51
C LYS A 161 -11.11 9.39 1.20
N LEU A 162 -12.31 8.82 1.21
CA LEU A 162 -13.13 8.82 0.00
C LEU A 162 -13.52 10.24 -0.39
N GLU A 163 -13.84 11.07 0.60
CA GLU A 163 -14.21 12.46 0.42
C GLU A 163 -13.07 13.27 -0.21
N ASP A 164 -11.82 13.03 0.22
CA ASP A 164 -10.64 13.70 -0.32
C ASP A 164 -10.44 13.32 -1.81
N ILE A 165 -10.62 12.04 -2.15
CA ILE A 165 -10.56 11.54 -3.54
C ILE A 165 -11.68 12.16 -4.38
N GLU A 166 -12.91 12.24 -3.86
CA GLU A 166 -14.04 12.85 -4.56
C GLU A 166 -13.84 14.33 -4.83
N ILE A 167 -13.30 15.07 -3.86
CA ILE A 167 -13.00 16.50 -3.98
C ILE A 167 -11.91 16.70 -5.04
N GLU A 168 -10.81 15.95 -4.95
CA GLU A 168 -9.71 16.03 -5.91
C GLU A 168 -10.19 15.71 -7.33
N SER A 169 -10.95 14.61 -7.49
CA SER A 169 -11.44 14.17 -8.80
C SER A 169 -12.44 15.11 -9.43
N LYS A 170 -13.18 15.92 -8.64
CA LYS A 170 -14.11 16.95 -9.15
C LYS A 170 -13.43 18.28 -9.45
N ASN A 171 -12.28 18.54 -8.83
CA ASN A 171 -11.52 19.78 -8.98
C ASN A 171 -10.35 19.59 -9.94
N ILE A 172 -10.52 18.75 -10.96
CA ILE A 172 -9.53 18.62 -12.02
C ILE A 172 -9.65 19.83 -12.94
N GLY A 173 -8.52 20.33 -13.44
CA GLY A 173 -8.49 21.46 -14.37
C GLY A 173 -9.32 21.22 -15.64
N ILE A 174 -9.67 22.29 -16.35
CA ILE A 174 -10.47 22.24 -17.59
C ILE A 174 -9.81 21.31 -18.62
N GLU A 175 -8.49 21.29 -18.65
CA GLU A 175 -7.67 20.43 -19.48
C GLU A 175 -7.88 18.92 -19.26
N TYR A 176 -8.41 18.54 -18.10
CA TYR A 176 -8.66 17.15 -17.71
C TYR A 176 -10.14 16.78 -17.69
N SER A 177 -11.04 17.69 -18.08
CA SER A 177 -12.48 17.39 -18.14
C SER A 177 -12.73 16.08 -18.90
N GLY A 178 -13.53 15.18 -18.32
CA GLY A 178 -13.76 13.82 -18.82
C GLY A 178 -12.91 12.73 -18.16
N LEU A 179 -11.92 13.08 -17.33
CA LEU A 179 -11.07 12.13 -16.59
C LEU A 179 -11.44 11.98 -15.11
N GLU A 180 -12.43 12.73 -14.61
CA GLU A 180 -12.84 12.76 -13.20
C GLU A 180 -13.12 11.35 -12.67
N HIS A 181 -13.89 10.59 -13.46
CA HIS A 181 -14.32 9.25 -13.09
C HIS A 181 -13.15 8.27 -13.01
N VAL A 182 -12.19 8.34 -13.94
CA VAL A 182 -11.06 7.40 -13.94
C VAL A 182 -10.05 7.72 -12.85
N ILE A 183 -9.80 8.99 -12.57
CA ILE A 183 -8.95 9.41 -11.45
C ILE A 183 -9.54 8.90 -10.14
N TYR A 184 -10.86 9.08 -9.97
CA TYR A 184 -11.59 8.54 -8.83
C TYR A 184 -11.45 7.01 -8.75
N ASP A 185 -11.74 6.28 -9.84
CA ASP A 185 -11.73 4.82 -9.86
C ASP A 185 -10.33 4.25 -9.59
N CYS A 186 -9.30 4.83 -10.20
CA CYS A 186 -7.91 4.42 -10.00
C CYS A 186 -7.40 4.72 -8.59
N LYS A 187 -7.77 5.83 -7.96
CA LYS A 187 -7.46 6.04 -6.54
C LYS A 187 -8.27 5.08 -5.67
N ASN A 188 -9.54 4.87 -5.99
CA ASN A 188 -10.41 4.01 -5.19
C ASN A 188 -10.01 2.52 -5.27
N ILE A 189 -9.47 2.02 -6.39
CA ILE A 189 -9.05 0.61 -6.53
C ILE A 189 -7.85 0.24 -5.65
N PHE A 190 -6.97 1.21 -5.35
CA PHE A 190 -5.83 1.09 -4.43
C PHE A 190 -6.16 1.58 -3.01
N ARG A 191 -7.38 2.04 -2.75
CA ARG A 191 -7.79 2.51 -1.43
C ARG A 191 -7.96 1.35 -0.45
N LYS A 192 -7.16 1.35 0.60
CA LYS A 192 -7.37 0.53 1.78
C LYS A 192 -8.54 1.07 2.58
N LYS A 193 -9.62 0.30 2.66
CA LYS A 193 -10.78 0.63 3.49
C LYS A 193 -10.50 0.28 4.96
N ILE A 194 -9.60 1.04 5.59
CA ILE A 194 -9.03 0.74 6.91
C ILE A 194 -10.09 0.37 7.95
N ASP A 195 -11.14 1.19 8.10
CA ASP A 195 -12.18 0.96 9.10
C ASP A 195 -12.98 -0.32 8.86
N GLU A 196 -13.29 -0.62 7.58
CA GLU A 196 -13.95 -1.87 7.19
C GLU A 196 -13.06 -3.08 7.46
N ILE A 197 -11.75 -2.95 7.22
CA ILE A 197 -10.76 -4.00 7.46
C ILE A 197 -10.60 -4.26 8.96
N ILE A 198 -10.49 -3.21 9.78
CA ILE A 198 -10.41 -3.33 11.24
C ILE A 198 -11.67 -4.03 11.76
N LYS A 199 -12.85 -3.60 11.33
CA LYS A 199 -14.13 -4.22 11.70
C LYS A 199 -14.21 -5.69 11.28
N LYS A 200 -13.78 -6.01 10.05
CA LYS A 200 -13.73 -7.40 9.56
C LYS A 200 -12.89 -8.32 10.45
N TYR A 201 -11.86 -7.78 11.10
CA TYR A 201 -10.97 -8.54 11.98
C TYR A 201 -11.15 -8.20 13.47
N GLU A 202 -12.31 -7.66 13.87
CA GLU A 202 -12.62 -7.31 15.26
C GLU A 202 -12.36 -8.46 16.24
N PHE A 203 -12.70 -9.70 15.84
CA PHE A 203 -12.46 -10.89 16.65
C PHE A 203 -10.97 -11.12 16.95
N PHE A 204 -10.07 -10.80 16.02
CA PHE A 204 -8.64 -10.91 16.29
C PHE A 204 -8.19 -9.84 17.30
N PHE A 205 -8.69 -8.62 17.18
CA PHE A 205 -8.39 -7.55 18.14
C PHE A 205 -8.93 -7.89 19.55
N ASP A 206 -10.13 -8.45 19.64
CA ASP A 206 -10.68 -8.99 20.90
C ASP A 206 -9.84 -10.15 21.45
N LYS A 207 -9.30 -10.99 20.57
CA LYS A 207 -8.38 -12.08 20.94
C LYS A 207 -7.14 -11.52 21.63
N ILE A 208 -6.61 -10.36 21.22
CA ILE A 208 -5.46 -9.71 21.88
C ILE A 208 -5.79 -9.39 23.34
N GLN A 209 -6.97 -8.82 23.62
CA GLN A 209 -7.36 -8.46 25.00
C GLN A 209 -7.46 -9.69 25.92
N LYS A 210 -7.97 -10.80 25.38
CA LYS A 210 -8.13 -12.07 26.10
C LYS A 210 -6.83 -12.86 26.19
N TYR A 211 -5.85 -12.51 25.36
CA TYR A 211 -4.55 -13.14 25.36
C TYR A 211 -3.73 -12.59 26.54
N ASN A 212 -3.06 -13.46 27.29
CA ASN A 212 -2.14 -13.04 28.34
C ASN A 212 -0.87 -12.46 27.72
N VAL A 213 -0.95 -11.23 27.20
CA VAL A 213 0.16 -10.54 26.54
C VAL A 213 1.20 -10.17 27.59
N GLU A 214 2.37 -10.79 27.54
CA GLU A 214 3.49 -10.44 28.41
C GLU A 214 4.34 -9.30 27.82
N LYS A 215 4.48 -9.30 26.50
CA LYS A 215 5.35 -8.39 25.75
C LYS A 215 4.91 -8.32 24.29
N VAL A 216 5.06 -7.15 23.68
CA VAL A 216 4.84 -6.95 22.24
C VAL A 216 6.18 -6.73 21.54
N TYR A 217 6.33 -7.35 20.37
CA TYR A 217 7.50 -7.18 19.50
C TYR A 217 7.05 -6.62 18.16
N ILE A 218 7.77 -5.62 17.64
CA ILE A 218 7.55 -5.06 16.31
C ILE A 218 8.82 -5.24 15.49
N TYR A 219 8.70 -5.95 14.37
CA TYR A 219 9.78 -6.27 13.46
C TYR A 219 9.53 -5.71 12.07
N GLY A 220 10.54 -5.04 11.49
CA GLY A 220 10.50 -4.58 10.10
C GLY A 220 9.36 -3.62 9.76
N PHE A 221 8.78 -2.94 10.76
CA PHE A 221 7.66 -2.03 10.55
C PHE A 221 8.18 -0.63 10.21
N SER A 222 7.78 -0.10 9.06
CA SER A 222 8.24 1.21 8.57
C SER A 222 7.60 2.40 9.30
N PHE A 223 6.55 2.16 10.10
CA PHE A 223 5.72 3.21 10.70
C PHE A 223 5.14 4.19 9.65
N SER A 224 4.88 3.72 8.42
CA SER A 224 4.14 4.49 7.42
C SER A 224 2.78 4.94 7.97
N GLU A 225 2.39 6.20 7.71
CA GLU A 225 1.10 6.75 8.14
C GLU A 225 -0.08 5.94 7.58
N ILE A 226 0.12 5.21 6.48
CA ILE A 226 -0.87 4.31 5.86
C ILE A 226 -1.28 3.18 6.80
N ASP A 227 -0.30 2.57 7.48
CA ASP A 227 -0.49 1.38 8.31
C ASP A 227 -0.62 1.69 9.82
N LEU A 228 -0.33 2.94 10.23
CA LEU A 228 -0.46 3.35 11.64
C LEU A 228 -1.85 3.11 12.25
N PRO A 229 -2.98 3.23 11.53
CA PRO A 229 -4.29 2.92 12.10
C PRO A 229 -4.39 1.50 12.65
N TYR A 230 -3.81 0.50 11.96
CA TYR A 230 -3.78 -0.87 12.44
C TYR A 230 -2.96 -1.00 13.73
N LEU A 231 -1.79 -0.36 13.79
CA LEU A 231 -0.97 -0.33 15.01
C LEU A 231 -1.71 0.35 16.17
N SER A 232 -2.44 1.44 15.89
CA SER A 232 -3.25 2.11 16.89
C SER A 232 -4.31 1.18 17.48
N GLU A 233 -4.98 0.38 16.64
CA GLU A 233 -5.97 -0.58 17.12
C GLU A 233 -5.32 -1.71 17.93
N ILE A 234 -4.15 -2.21 17.53
CA ILE A 234 -3.39 -3.19 18.35
C ILE A 234 -3.06 -2.59 19.73
N ILE A 235 -2.56 -1.35 19.79
CA ILE A 235 -2.21 -0.68 21.05
C ILE A 235 -3.43 -0.54 21.95
N LYS A 236 -4.58 -0.11 21.40
CA LYS A 236 -5.84 0.04 22.13
C LYS A 236 -6.33 -1.27 22.74
N ASN A 237 -6.09 -2.40 22.05
CA ASN A 237 -6.47 -3.74 22.49
C ASN A 237 -5.39 -4.43 23.34
N THR A 238 -4.28 -3.75 23.65
CA THR A 238 -3.17 -4.27 24.46
C THR A 238 -3.15 -3.59 25.84
N PRO A 239 -2.88 -4.32 26.95
CA PRO A 239 -2.80 -3.70 28.26
C PRO A 239 -1.72 -2.58 28.35
N ASN A 240 -2.03 -1.52 29.10
CA ASN A 240 -1.19 -0.31 29.17
C ASN A 240 0.15 -0.48 29.91
N ASN A 241 0.38 -1.61 30.58
CA ASN A 241 1.60 -1.93 31.33
C ASN A 241 2.57 -2.85 30.58
N ILE A 242 2.27 -3.17 29.31
CA ILE A 242 3.10 -4.07 28.51
C ILE A 242 4.33 -3.36 27.95
N VAL A 243 5.45 -4.08 27.90
CA VAL A 243 6.69 -3.64 27.25
C VAL A 243 6.59 -3.88 25.75
N TRP A 244 6.96 -2.87 24.96
CA TRP A 244 7.04 -2.91 23.51
C TRP A 244 8.51 -2.89 23.11
N GLU A 245 8.97 -3.93 22.42
CA GLU A 245 10.30 -4.01 21.83
C GLU A 245 10.20 -3.83 20.31
N ILE A 246 10.80 -2.76 19.80
CA ILE A 246 10.72 -2.38 18.40
C ILE A 246 12.11 -2.41 17.81
N THR A 247 12.23 -3.06 16.65
CA THR A 247 13.47 -3.09 15.90
C THR A 247 13.51 -1.98 14.88
N PHE A 248 14.66 -1.34 14.72
CA PHE A 248 14.92 -0.35 13.67
C PHE A 248 16.25 -0.66 12.99
N HIS A 249 16.37 -0.31 11.72
CA HIS A 249 17.60 -0.54 10.95
C HIS A 249 18.45 0.74 10.90
N ASN A 250 17.86 1.87 10.46
CA ASN A 250 18.56 3.14 10.38
C ASN A 250 18.54 3.86 11.73
N LYS A 251 19.70 4.34 12.19
CA LYS A 251 19.82 5.07 13.47
C LYS A 251 18.95 6.33 13.51
N ASN A 252 18.70 6.94 12.35
CA ASN A 252 17.84 8.12 12.24
C ASN A 252 16.36 7.80 12.54
N ASP A 253 15.93 6.55 12.33
CA ASP A 253 14.55 6.13 12.59
C ASP A 253 14.23 6.06 14.08
N LYS A 254 15.24 5.89 14.93
CA LYS A 254 15.06 5.66 16.37
C LYS A 254 14.21 6.75 17.02
N GLU A 255 14.52 8.02 16.77
CA GLU A 255 13.79 9.14 17.38
C GLU A 255 12.40 9.28 16.75
N ILE A 256 12.28 9.05 15.44
CA ILE A 256 11.01 9.11 14.70
C ILE A 256 10.04 8.06 15.25
N PHE A 257 10.48 6.80 15.34
CA PHE A 257 9.69 5.69 15.86
C PHE A 257 9.31 5.93 17.31
N PHE A 258 10.25 6.42 18.14
CA PHE A 258 9.96 6.80 19.52
C PHE A 258 8.83 7.83 19.61
N LYS A 259 8.90 8.91 18.82
CA LYS A 259 7.87 9.96 18.79
C LYS A 259 6.52 9.41 18.32
N LYS A 260 6.49 8.59 17.27
CA LYS A 260 5.26 7.96 16.76
C LYS A 260 4.60 7.05 17.80
N LEU A 261 5.36 6.19 18.47
CA LEU A 261 4.84 5.32 19.54
C LEU A 261 4.31 6.11 20.73
N ARG A 262 4.99 7.21 21.10
CA ARG A 262 4.51 8.13 22.15
C ARG A 262 3.20 8.81 21.75
N ARG A 263 3.07 9.25 20.49
CA ARG A 263 1.84 9.84 19.93
C ARG A 263 0.69 8.85 19.95
N LEU A 264 0.95 7.58 19.69
CA LEU A 264 -0.04 6.49 19.76
C LEU A 264 -0.39 6.05 21.20
N GLY A 265 0.18 6.69 22.23
CA GLY A 265 -0.21 6.48 23.63
C GLY A 265 0.69 5.57 24.46
N ILE A 266 1.76 5.01 23.89
CA ILE A 266 2.66 4.12 24.64
C ILE A 266 3.52 4.93 25.61
N LYS A 267 3.60 4.50 26.88
CA LYS A 267 4.40 5.16 27.92
C LYS A 267 5.90 5.00 27.62
N LYS A 268 6.70 6.07 27.77
CA LYS A 268 8.16 6.06 27.54
C LYS A 268 8.87 4.87 28.19
N LYS A 269 8.55 4.58 29.46
CA LYS A 269 9.14 3.46 30.22
C LYS A 269 8.86 2.07 29.65
N ASN A 270 7.83 1.95 28.81
CA ASN A 270 7.42 0.68 28.19
C ASN A 270 8.06 0.50 26.80
N ILE A 271 8.74 1.50 26.24
CA ILE A 271 9.32 1.42 24.90
C ILE A 271 10.78 0.98 25.01
N LYS A 272 11.13 -0.10 24.31
CA LYS A 272 12.50 -0.56 24.08
C LYS A 272 12.79 -0.55 22.59
N LEU A 273 13.82 0.17 22.18
CA LEU A 273 14.25 0.23 20.79
C LEU A 273 15.55 -0.57 20.64
N LEU A 274 15.57 -1.51 19.70
CA LEU A 274 16.71 -2.36 19.40
C LEU A 274 17.15 -2.14 17.96
N GLN A 275 18.44 -1.90 17.72
CA GLN A 275 18.97 -1.90 16.36
C GLN A 275 19.29 -3.34 15.96
N LEU A 276 18.77 -3.78 14.80
CA LEU A 276 19.08 -5.08 14.19
C LEU A 276 19.65 -4.90 12.80
#